data_AF-A0A143HK15-F1
#
_entry.id   AF-A0A143HK15-F1
#
_cell.length_a   1.000
_cell.length_b   1.000
_cell.length_c   1.000
_cell.angle_alpha   90.00
_cell.angle_beta   90.00
_cell.angle_gamma   90.00
#
_symmetry.space_group_name_H-M   'P 1'
#
loop_
_entity.id
_entity.type
_entity.pdbx_description
1 polymer ?
#
loop_
_entity_poly.entity_id
_entity_poly.type
_entity_poly.pdbx_seq_one_letter_code
_entity_poly.pdbx_strand_id
1 'polypeptide(L)'
;MHKKVRLYVGFVFILLLIAVAWRYFSFSQIFSSVVVAESNGAAPRDNIRSEFAAPERDALLRLLSDPRIQTYFQRQEDKLRLSAYFLSEEGSPTDEEAWRLIESIEQDGRILAYEAMALKIAWLERNSKNKTEFDAAAEAMVKEYRQKAMQSAEEYDPYKDVPGFAEYKEAERRIVQEVQQMTSFPNGMSRHEYLRHRLQEAREEAYGR
;
A
#
# COMPACT_ATOMS: atom_id res chain seq x y z
N MET A 1 -19.32 -40.41 -7.52
CA MET A 1 -18.28 -39.37 -7.36
C MET A 1 -18.29 -38.44 -8.59
N HIS A 2 -19.13 -37.39 -8.63
CA HIS A 2 -19.02 -36.35 -9.66
C HIS A 2 -19.73 -35.06 -9.22
N LYS A 3 -19.03 -34.20 -8.45
CA LYS A 3 -19.45 -32.81 -8.19
C LYS A 3 -18.24 -31.92 -7.87
N LYS A 4 -17.31 -31.69 -8.82
CA LYS A 4 -16.23 -30.69 -8.66
C LYS A 4 -15.79 -29.99 -9.97
N VAL A 5 -16.59 -29.98 -11.04
CA VAL A 5 -16.17 -29.40 -12.34
C VAL A 5 -16.94 -28.14 -12.76
N ARG A 6 -17.92 -27.67 -11.98
CA ARG A 6 -18.73 -26.48 -12.39
C ARG A 6 -18.28 -25.13 -11.82
N LEU A 7 -17.20 -25.05 -11.04
CA LEU A 7 -16.73 -23.78 -10.46
C LEU A 7 -15.54 -23.14 -11.21
N TYR A 8 -14.98 -23.80 -12.23
CA TYR A 8 -13.77 -23.32 -12.92
C TYR A 8 -14.02 -22.48 -14.18
N VAL A 9 -15.24 -22.45 -14.72
CA VAL A 9 -15.54 -21.72 -15.96
C VAL A 9 -15.90 -20.24 -15.71
N GLY A 10 -16.43 -19.90 -14.52
CA GLY A 10 -16.81 -18.53 -14.18
C GLY A 10 -15.63 -17.59 -13.88
N PHE A 11 -14.54 -18.10 -13.29
CA PHE A 11 -13.42 -17.27 -12.85
C PHE A 11 -12.44 -16.93 -13.99
N VAL A 12 -12.30 -17.83 -14.97
CA VAL A 12 -11.51 -17.58 -16.19
C VAL A 12 -12.15 -16.47 -17.02
N PHE A 13 -13.49 -16.39 -17.05
CA PHE A 13 -14.20 -15.31 -17.76
C PHE A 13 -14.02 -13.93 -17.10
N ILE A 14 -13.90 -13.86 -15.77
CA ILE A 14 -13.67 -12.59 -15.04
C ILE A 14 -12.25 -12.07 -15.30
N LEU A 15 -11.24 -12.95 -15.33
CA LEU A 15 -9.87 -12.55 -15.66
C LEU A 15 -9.71 -12.15 -17.14
N LEU A 16 -10.47 -12.78 -18.05
CA LEU A 16 -10.47 -12.45 -19.48
C LEU A 16 -11.19 -11.13 -19.76
N LEU A 17 -12.23 -10.78 -18.99
CA LEU A 17 -12.89 -9.46 -19.06
C LEU A 17 -12.01 -8.33 -18.51
N ILE A 18 -11.18 -8.60 -17.49
CA ILE A 18 -10.19 -7.63 -16.99
C ILE A 18 -9.09 -7.40 -18.04
N ALA A 19 -8.58 -8.45 -18.69
CA ALA A 19 -7.58 -8.33 -19.75
C ALA A 19 -8.08 -7.56 -21.00
N VAL A 20 -9.36 -7.70 -21.35
CA VAL A 20 -9.97 -6.96 -22.47
C VAL A 20 -10.30 -5.51 -22.09
N ALA A 21 -10.70 -5.25 -20.84
CA ALA A 21 -10.89 -3.89 -20.33
C ALA A 21 -9.58 -3.09 -20.28
N TRP A 22 -8.44 -3.74 -20.02
CA TRP A 22 -7.12 -3.11 -20.00
C TRP A 22 -6.61 -2.68 -21.38
N ARG A 23 -7.17 -3.22 -22.47
CA ARG A 23 -6.80 -2.80 -23.84
C ARG A 23 -7.49 -1.52 -24.29
N TYR A 24 -8.52 -1.06 -23.56
CA TYR A 24 -9.26 0.17 -23.86
C TYR A 24 -9.12 1.28 -22.83
N PHE A 25 -8.65 0.97 -21.61
CA PHE A 25 -8.40 1.98 -20.59
C PHE A 25 -7.04 2.65 -20.83
N SER A 26 -7.04 3.62 -21.74
CA SER A 26 -5.90 4.47 -22.03
C SER A 26 -5.38 5.10 -20.74
N PHE A 27 -4.13 4.77 -20.40
CA PHE A 27 -3.36 5.17 -19.22
C PHE A 27 -3.10 6.70 -19.11
N SER A 28 -3.78 7.53 -19.91
CA SER A 28 -3.52 8.96 -20.08
C SER A 28 -4.26 9.89 -19.10
N GLN A 29 -5.07 9.35 -18.18
CA GLN A 29 -5.98 10.17 -17.36
C GLN A 29 -5.63 10.21 -15.86
N ILE A 30 -4.57 9.55 -15.39
CA ILE A 30 -4.16 9.60 -13.97
C ILE A 30 -3.21 10.78 -13.65
N PHE A 31 -2.65 11.45 -14.67
CA PHE A 31 -1.67 12.54 -14.50
C PHE A 31 -2.09 13.86 -15.18
N SER A 32 -3.34 14.28 -15.05
CA SER A 32 -3.76 15.61 -15.54
C SER A 32 -4.69 16.29 -14.55
N SER A 33 -4.10 16.95 -13.54
CA SER A 33 -4.74 18.09 -12.88
C SER A 33 -3.80 18.84 -11.95
N VAL A 34 -2.63 19.26 -12.43
CA VAL A 34 -2.03 20.54 -12.01
C VAL A 34 -1.24 21.07 -13.19
N VAL A 35 -1.78 22.08 -13.87
CA VAL A 35 -1.13 23.23 -14.51
C VAL A 35 -2.15 23.76 -15.53
N VAL A 36 -2.92 24.78 -15.14
CA VAL A 36 -3.14 26.01 -15.93
C VAL A 36 -3.56 27.08 -14.92
N ALA A 37 -2.61 27.91 -14.51
CA ALA A 37 -2.90 29.29 -14.14
C ALA A 37 -2.13 30.15 -15.11
N GLU A 38 -2.88 30.68 -16.06
CA GLU A 38 -2.51 31.56 -17.15
C GLU A 38 -1.86 32.85 -16.60
N SER A 39 -0.57 33.05 -16.87
CA SER A 39 0.15 34.26 -16.47
C SER A 39 -0.01 35.36 -17.51
N ASN A 40 -1.11 36.12 -17.43
CA ASN A 40 -1.23 37.41 -18.09
C ASN A 40 -0.98 38.52 -17.07
N GLY A 41 0.21 39.12 -17.12
CA GLY A 41 0.55 40.28 -16.30
C GLY A 41 2.05 40.58 -16.32
N ALA A 42 2.48 41.44 -17.25
CA ALA A 42 3.80 42.02 -17.24
C ALA A 42 4.00 42.87 -15.97
N ALA A 43 5.02 42.54 -15.16
CA ALA A 43 5.53 43.36 -14.06
C ALA A 43 7.04 43.08 -13.87
N PRO A 44 7.82 44.07 -13.37
CA PRO A 44 9.20 44.26 -13.77
C PRO A 44 10.17 43.28 -13.11
N ARG A 45 11.11 42.80 -13.93
CA ARG A 45 12.28 42.02 -13.53
C ARG A 45 13.25 42.92 -12.77
N ASP A 46 13.19 42.92 -11.43
CA ASP A 46 14.39 43.27 -10.63
C ASP A 46 14.38 42.95 -9.12
N ASN A 47 13.43 42.17 -8.57
CA ASN A 47 13.38 41.99 -7.10
C ASN A 47 13.07 40.58 -6.57
N ILE A 48 13.57 39.51 -7.19
CA ILE A 48 13.43 38.14 -6.63
C ILE A 48 14.67 37.73 -5.80
N ARG A 49 15.71 38.59 -5.70
CA ARG A 49 16.96 38.24 -5.00
C ARG A 49 16.94 38.54 -3.49
N SER A 50 15.87 39.14 -2.96
CA SER A 50 15.79 39.61 -1.57
C SER A 50 14.40 39.38 -0.95
N GLU A 51 13.99 38.12 -0.78
CA GLU A 51 12.65 37.84 -0.20
C GLU A 51 12.63 36.72 0.85
N PHE A 52 13.73 36.51 1.57
CA PHE A 52 13.69 35.82 2.86
C PHE A 52 14.65 36.52 3.81
N ALA A 53 14.13 37.06 4.92
CA ALA A 53 14.97 37.59 5.98
C ALA A 53 15.90 36.48 6.49
N ALA A 54 17.15 36.80 6.85
CA ALA A 54 18.12 35.82 7.37
C ALA A 54 17.54 34.80 8.39
N PRO A 55 16.71 35.19 9.38
CA PRO A 55 16.11 34.22 10.32
C PRO A 55 15.12 33.24 9.69
N GLU A 56 14.41 33.64 8.62
CA GLU A 56 13.47 32.75 7.90
C GLU A 56 14.23 31.74 7.03
N ARG A 57 15.35 32.15 6.44
CA ARG A 57 16.25 31.24 5.72
C ARG A 57 16.82 30.17 6.64
N ASP A 58 17.23 30.55 7.85
CA ASP A 58 17.75 29.60 8.84
C ASP A 58 16.65 28.64 9.34
N ALA A 59 15.42 29.13 9.51
CA ALA A 59 14.26 28.29 9.84
C ALA A 59 13.92 27.30 8.72
N LEU A 60 13.97 27.74 7.46
CA LEU A 60 13.76 26.89 6.29
C LEU A 60 14.87 25.83 6.17
N LEU A 61 16.14 26.20 6.33
CA LEU A 61 17.25 25.25 6.30
C LEU A 61 17.13 24.19 7.40
N ARG A 62 16.69 24.58 8.61
CA ARG A 62 16.40 23.64 9.70
C ARG A 62 15.26 22.69 9.35
N LEU A 63 14.17 23.20 8.76
CA LEU A 63 13.04 22.37 8.32
C LEU A 63 13.47 21.39 7.23
N LEU A 64 14.23 21.84 6.23
CA LEU A 64 14.74 20.98 5.17
C LEU A 64 15.74 19.96 5.70
N SER A 65 16.46 20.25 6.79
CA SER A 65 17.34 19.28 7.44
C SER A 65 16.60 18.27 8.34
N ASP A 66 15.29 18.42 8.56
CA ASP A 66 14.51 17.46 9.34
C ASP A 66 14.50 16.08 8.63
N PRO A 67 14.91 14.99 9.30
CA PRO A 67 14.97 13.65 8.70
C PRO A 67 13.64 13.19 8.09
N ARG A 68 12.50 13.62 8.64
CA ARG A 68 11.17 13.26 8.15
C ARG A 68 10.89 13.91 6.80
N ILE A 69 11.32 15.16 6.64
CA ILE A 69 11.17 15.92 5.40
C ILE A 69 12.10 15.36 4.33
N GLN A 70 13.35 15.04 4.69
CA GLN A 70 14.29 14.35 3.80
C GLN A 70 13.72 13.00 3.31
N THR A 71 13.18 12.20 4.22
CA THR A 71 12.54 10.91 3.87
C THR A 71 11.36 11.12 2.92
N TYR A 72 10.55 12.15 3.14
CA TYR A 72 9.45 12.48 2.24
C TYR A 72 9.96 12.86 0.83
N PHE A 73 10.98 13.72 0.73
CA PHE A 73 11.55 14.12 -0.55
C PHE A 73 12.18 12.94 -1.30
N GLN A 74 12.93 12.09 -0.61
CA GLN A 74 13.45 10.85 -1.20
C GLN A 74 12.32 9.99 -1.77
N ARG A 75 11.19 9.88 -1.05
CA ARG A 75 10.02 9.14 -1.53
C ARG A 75 9.41 9.72 -2.80
N GLN A 76 9.36 11.05 -2.90
CA GLN A 76 8.87 11.71 -4.11
C GLN A 76 9.85 11.50 -5.28
N GLU A 77 11.15 11.63 -5.04
CA GLU A 77 12.17 11.42 -6.06
C GLU A 77 12.12 9.99 -6.63
N ASP A 78 12.09 8.98 -5.76
CA ASP A 78 12.03 7.59 -6.19
C ASP A 78 10.79 7.29 -7.03
N LYS A 79 9.64 7.86 -6.65
CA LYS A 79 8.39 7.75 -7.40
C LYS A 79 8.54 8.35 -8.80
N LEU A 80 9.12 9.55 -8.89
CA LEU A 80 9.35 10.21 -10.17
C LEU A 80 10.33 9.41 -11.03
N ARG A 81 11.41 8.88 -10.45
CA ARG A 81 12.39 8.05 -11.16
C ARG A 81 11.79 6.77 -11.72
N LEU A 82 10.96 6.05 -10.94
CA LEU A 82 10.24 4.88 -11.45
C LEU A 82 9.18 5.25 -12.50
N SER A 83 8.47 6.37 -12.32
CA SER A 83 7.54 6.86 -13.33
C SER A 83 8.25 7.14 -14.65
N ALA A 84 9.36 7.88 -14.62
CA ALA A 84 10.19 8.18 -15.79
C ALA A 84 10.69 6.91 -16.47
N TYR A 85 11.08 5.89 -15.70
CA TYR A 85 11.46 4.57 -16.22
C TYR A 85 10.35 3.91 -17.04
N PHE A 86 9.16 3.75 -16.46
CA PHE A 86 8.06 3.08 -17.13
C PHE A 86 7.46 3.89 -18.28
N LEU A 87 7.51 5.22 -18.20
CA LEU A 87 7.09 6.13 -19.27
C LEU A 87 8.16 6.33 -20.36
N SER A 88 9.37 5.78 -20.17
CA SER A 88 10.52 5.93 -21.08
C SER A 88 10.91 7.39 -21.34
N GLU A 89 10.89 8.20 -20.29
CA GLU A 89 11.27 9.60 -20.32
C GLU A 89 12.80 9.79 -20.41
N GLU A 90 13.23 10.94 -20.92
CA GLU A 90 14.66 11.27 -20.98
C GLU A 90 15.26 11.36 -19.56
N GLY A 91 16.44 10.77 -19.36
CA GLY A 91 17.08 10.71 -18.04
C GLY A 91 16.49 9.67 -17.09
N SER A 92 15.64 8.76 -17.58
CA SER A 92 15.17 7.62 -16.80
C SER A 92 16.32 6.73 -16.30
N PRO A 93 16.19 6.06 -15.14
CA PRO A 93 17.17 5.09 -14.70
C PRO A 93 17.34 3.94 -15.71
N THR A 94 18.50 3.30 -15.70
CA THR A 94 18.75 2.05 -16.43
C THR A 94 17.90 0.90 -15.88
N ASP A 95 17.78 -0.20 -16.64
CA ASP A 95 16.98 -1.36 -16.20
C ASP A 95 17.48 -1.92 -14.85
N GLU A 96 18.79 -1.99 -14.65
CA GLU A 96 19.41 -2.44 -13.40
C GLU A 96 19.19 -1.45 -12.25
N GLU A 97 19.16 -0.15 -12.52
CA GLU A 97 18.86 0.86 -11.50
C GLU A 97 17.38 0.84 -11.12
N ALA A 98 16.48 0.68 -12.09
CA ALA A 98 15.05 0.56 -11.84
C ALA A 98 14.74 -0.70 -11.02
N TRP A 99 15.35 -1.84 -11.35
CA TRP A 99 15.21 -3.07 -10.58
C TRP A 99 15.66 -2.88 -9.12
N ARG A 100 16.88 -2.36 -8.91
CA ARG A 100 17.41 -2.10 -7.57
C ARG A 100 16.57 -1.09 -6.78
N LEU A 101 15.99 -0.10 -7.45
CA LEU A 101 15.08 0.85 -6.83
C LEU A 101 13.77 0.18 -6.38
N ILE A 102 13.18 -0.70 -7.20
CA ILE A 102 11.99 -1.48 -6.83
C ILE A 102 12.29 -2.37 -5.62
N GLU A 103 13.43 -3.08 -5.62
CA GLU A 103 13.87 -3.92 -4.49
C GLU A 103 14.05 -3.10 -3.21
N SER A 104 14.72 -1.94 -3.30
CA SER A 104 14.90 -1.03 -2.15
C SER A 104 13.56 -0.58 -1.56
N ILE A 105 12.63 -0.13 -2.40
CA ILE A 105 11.32 0.36 -1.94
C ILE A 105 10.52 -0.75 -1.26
N GLU A 106 10.58 -1.97 -1.78
CA GLU A 106 9.95 -3.14 -1.16
C GLU A 106 10.59 -3.51 0.17
N GLN A 107 11.93 -3.58 0.23
CA GLN A 107 12.67 -3.93 1.45
C GLN A 107 12.42 -2.93 2.58
N ASP A 108 12.27 -1.64 2.23
CA ASP A 108 11.91 -0.58 3.17
C ASP A 108 10.45 -0.64 3.65
N GLY A 109 9.64 -1.55 3.12
CA GLY A 109 8.21 -1.67 3.43
C GLY A 109 7.39 -0.44 2.99
N ARG A 110 7.88 0.32 2.01
CA ARG A 110 7.24 1.57 1.55
C ARG A 110 6.05 1.32 0.64
N ILE A 111 5.94 0.12 0.08
CA ILE A 111 4.82 -0.37 -0.73
C ILE A 111 4.45 -1.76 -0.26
N LEU A 112 3.21 -2.17 -0.55
CA LEU A 112 2.73 -3.51 -0.23
C LEU A 112 3.36 -4.54 -1.18
N ALA A 113 3.47 -5.79 -0.72
CA ALA A 113 4.11 -6.86 -1.51
C ALA A 113 3.46 -7.06 -2.89
N TYR A 114 2.14 -6.88 -3.02
CA TYR A 114 1.48 -6.99 -4.33
C TYR A 114 1.82 -5.82 -5.27
N GLU A 115 2.11 -4.63 -4.73
CA GLU A 115 2.51 -3.46 -5.50
C GLU A 115 3.95 -3.63 -6.01
N ALA A 116 4.84 -4.10 -5.14
CA ALA A 116 6.21 -4.47 -5.52
C ALA A 116 6.20 -5.53 -6.62
N MET A 117 5.43 -6.61 -6.44
CA MET A 117 5.28 -7.65 -7.46
C MET A 117 4.77 -7.09 -8.79
N ALA A 118 3.79 -6.18 -8.78
CA ALA A 118 3.27 -5.56 -10.00
C ALA A 118 4.36 -4.76 -10.74
N LEU A 119 5.16 -3.97 -10.02
CA LEU A 119 6.28 -3.22 -10.60
C LEU A 119 7.35 -4.15 -11.19
N LYS A 120 7.68 -5.25 -10.49
CA LYS A 120 8.65 -6.23 -10.98
C LYS A 120 8.15 -6.99 -12.20
N ILE A 121 6.86 -7.31 -12.28
CA ILE A 121 6.25 -7.91 -13.49
C ILE A 121 6.29 -6.91 -14.65
N ALA A 122 5.97 -5.63 -14.43
CA ALA A 122 6.06 -4.60 -15.47
C ALA A 122 7.52 -4.42 -15.95
N TRP A 123 8.48 -4.51 -15.03
CA TRP A 123 9.90 -4.53 -15.38
C TRP A 123 10.25 -5.75 -16.24
N LEU A 124 9.78 -6.95 -15.87
CA LEU A 124 10.00 -8.16 -16.66
C LEU A 124 9.40 -8.05 -18.07
N GLU A 125 8.20 -7.48 -18.21
CA GLU A 125 7.54 -7.29 -19.50
C GLU A 125 8.39 -6.45 -20.45
N ARG A 126 8.99 -5.37 -19.92
CA ARG A 126 9.89 -4.49 -20.66
C ARG A 126 11.22 -5.14 -21.03
N ASN A 127 11.77 -5.98 -20.15
CA ASN A 127 13.15 -6.47 -20.25
C ASN A 127 13.28 -7.89 -20.82
N SER A 128 12.18 -8.63 -20.94
CA SER A 128 12.20 -9.98 -21.52
C SER A 128 12.39 -9.94 -23.03
N LYS A 129 13.19 -10.85 -23.58
CA LYS A 129 13.46 -10.88 -25.03
C LYS A 129 12.27 -11.37 -25.84
N ASN A 130 11.41 -12.18 -25.22
CA ASN A 130 10.21 -12.72 -25.84
C ASN A 130 9.16 -13.08 -24.78
N LYS A 131 7.95 -13.39 -25.26
CA LYS A 131 6.81 -13.75 -24.41
C LYS A 131 7.07 -14.99 -23.55
N THR A 132 7.78 -15.99 -24.07
CA THR A 132 8.04 -17.24 -23.33
C THR A 132 8.96 -17.00 -22.14
N GLU A 133 9.98 -16.16 -22.30
CA GLU A 133 10.86 -15.74 -21.21
C GLU A 133 10.09 -14.93 -20.16
N PHE A 134 9.26 -13.98 -20.60
CA PHE A 134 8.39 -13.20 -19.72
C PHE A 134 7.44 -14.09 -18.92
N ASP A 135 6.70 -14.98 -19.58
CA ASP A 135 5.71 -15.84 -18.93
C ASP A 135 6.37 -16.73 -17.87
N ALA A 136 7.53 -17.31 -18.18
CA ALA A 136 8.28 -18.16 -17.26
C ALA A 136 8.80 -17.38 -16.03
N ALA A 137 9.35 -16.18 -16.25
CA ALA A 137 9.85 -15.33 -15.18
C ALA A 137 8.71 -14.78 -14.30
N ALA A 138 7.60 -14.35 -14.90
CA ALA A 138 6.43 -13.87 -14.19
C ALA A 138 5.75 -14.98 -13.36
N GLU A 139 5.65 -16.20 -13.90
CA GLU A 139 5.13 -17.35 -13.15
C GLU A 139 6.01 -17.67 -11.93
N ALA A 140 7.33 -17.69 -12.11
CA ALA A 140 8.28 -17.91 -11.02
C ALA A 140 8.13 -16.85 -9.92
N MET A 141 7.98 -15.58 -10.31
CA MET A 141 7.77 -14.47 -9.39
C MET A 141 6.46 -14.60 -8.59
N VAL A 142 5.34 -14.88 -9.26
CA VAL A 142 4.05 -15.09 -8.57
C VAL A 142 4.15 -16.24 -7.58
N LYS A 143 4.86 -17.32 -7.92
CA LYS A 143 5.09 -18.45 -7.03
C LYS A 143 5.92 -18.05 -5.80
N GLU A 144 6.98 -17.27 -6.00
CA GLU A 144 7.83 -16.76 -4.92
C GLU A 144 7.03 -15.89 -3.94
N TYR A 145 6.28 -14.91 -4.45
CA TYR A 145 5.45 -14.04 -3.61
C TYR A 145 4.36 -14.80 -2.86
N ARG A 146 3.75 -15.81 -3.48
CA ARG A 146 2.81 -16.70 -2.81
C ARG A 146 3.47 -17.44 -1.65
N GLN A 147 4.68 -17.97 -1.87
CA GLN A 147 5.42 -18.67 -0.83
C GLN A 147 5.77 -17.75 0.33
N LYS A 148 6.28 -16.54 0.06
CA LYS A 148 6.57 -15.52 1.09
C LYS A 148 5.31 -15.15 1.89
N ALA A 149 4.17 -14.97 1.22
CA ALA A 149 2.91 -14.65 1.88
C ALA A 149 2.42 -15.81 2.77
N MET A 150 2.57 -17.06 2.32
CA MET A 150 2.25 -18.24 3.14
C MET A 150 3.16 -18.33 4.37
N GLN A 151 4.47 -18.15 4.20
CA GLN A 151 5.43 -18.15 5.31
C GLN A 151 5.11 -17.06 6.32
N SER A 152 4.86 -15.83 5.86
CA SER A 152 4.48 -14.72 6.74
C SER A 152 3.20 -15.01 7.53
N ALA A 153 2.23 -15.68 6.91
CA ALA A 153 0.99 -16.06 7.59
C ALA A 153 1.18 -17.22 8.57
N GLU A 154 2.13 -18.13 8.33
CA GLU A 154 2.49 -19.22 9.24
C GLU A 154 3.31 -18.73 10.45
N GLU A 155 4.15 -17.71 10.25
CA GLU A 155 4.98 -17.12 11.30
C GLU A 155 4.21 -16.14 12.19
N TYR A 156 3.14 -15.52 11.67
CA TYR A 156 2.32 -14.57 12.41
C TYR A 156 1.52 -15.25 13.52
N ASP A 157 1.80 -14.89 14.76
CA ASP A 157 1.06 -15.32 15.94
C ASP A 157 0.54 -14.10 16.69
N PRO A 158 -0.75 -13.74 16.57
CA PRO A 158 -1.29 -12.55 17.21
C PRO A 158 -1.18 -12.61 18.75
N TYR A 159 -1.04 -13.79 19.36
CA TYR A 159 -0.81 -13.89 20.80
C TYR A 159 0.59 -13.45 21.24
N LYS A 160 1.54 -13.40 20.30
CA LYS A 160 2.91 -12.92 20.54
C LYS A 160 3.16 -11.54 19.92
N ASP A 161 2.58 -11.31 18.74
CA ASP A 161 2.93 -10.17 17.90
C ASP A 161 2.05 -8.94 18.14
N VAL A 162 0.88 -9.12 18.76
CA VAL A 162 -0.06 -8.03 19.02
C VAL A 162 -0.16 -7.77 20.54
N PRO A 163 0.41 -6.67 21.04
CA PRO A 163 0.25 -6.27 22.44
C PRO A 163 -1.23 -6.18 22.84
N GLY A 164 -1.58 -6.73 24.01
CA GLY A 164 -2.96 -6.71 24.52
C GLY A 164 -3.88 -7.77 23.91
N PHE A 165 -3.45 -8.51 22.87
CA PHE A 165 -4.32 -9.49 22.20
C PHE A 165 -4.66 -10.67 23.10
N ALA A 166 -3.68 -11.22 23.82
CA ALA A 166 -3.91 -12.34 24.73
C ALA A 166 -4.91 -11.95 25.84
N GLU A 167 -4.70 -10.78 26.46
CA GLU A 167 -5.56 -10.22 27.49
C GLU A 167 -6.98 -9.98 26.97
N TYR A 168 -7.12 -9.41 25.76
CA TYR A 168 -8.41 -9.22 25.10
C TYR A 168 -9.12 -10.55 24.88
N LYS A 169 -8.44 -11.58 24.37
CA LYS A 169 -9.03 -12.91 24.11
C LYS A 169 -9.50 -13.60 25.37
N GLU A 170 -8.81 -13.40 26.49
CA GLU A 170 -9.28 -13.87 27.79
C GLU A 170 -10.51 -13.11 28.27
N ALA A 171 -10.51 -11.77 28.17
CA ALA A 171 -11.64 -10.93 28.53
C ALA A 171 -12.89 -11.25 27.69
N GLU A 172 -12.73 -11.39 26.37
CA GLU A 172 -13.81 -11.75 25.45
C GLU A 172 -14.46 -13.08 25.87
N ARG A 173 -13.66 -14.09 26.21
CA ARG A 173 -14.18 -15.39 26.66
C ARG A 173 -15.01 -15.25 27.94
N ARG A 174 -14.52 -14.48 28.93
CA ARG A 174 -15.24 -14.23 30.19
C ARG A 174 -16.55 -13.49 29.93
N ILE A 175 -16.54 -12.44 29.10
CA ILE A 175 -17.72 -11.65 28.75
C ILE A 175 -18.76 -12.49 28.03
N VAL A 176 -18.36 -13.30 27.04
CA VAL A 176 -19.29 -14.16 26.31
C VAL A 176 -19.96 -15.17 27.26
N GLN A 177 -19.19 -15.76 28.19
CA GLN A 177 -19.73 -16.67 29.21
C GLN A 177 -20.70 -15.97 30.16
N GLU A 178 -20.34 -14.77 30.67
CA GLU A 178 -21.19 -13.94 31.52
C GLU A 178 -22.53 -13.65 30.82
N VAL A 179 -22.47 -13.09 29.60
CA VAL A 179 -23.65 -12.72 28.81
C VAL A 179 -24.53 -13.91 28.44
N GLN A 180 -23.94 -15.11 28.27
CA GLN A 180 -24.69 -16.34 28.02
C GLN A 180 -25.52 -16.80 29.21
N GLN A 181 -25.05 -16.54 30.43
CA GLN A 181 -25.71 -16.96 31.68
C GLN A 181 -26.72 -15.93 32.18
N MET A 182 -26.66 -14.69 31.68
CA MET A 182 -27.58 -13.62 32.07
C MET A 182 -28.99 -13.83 31.50
N THR A 183 -29.98 -13.67 32.37
CA THR A 183 -31.41 -13.70 32.03
C THR A 183 -32.03 -12.31 31.89
N SER A 184 -31.37 -11.28 32.43
CA SER A 184 -31.76 -9.87 32.33
C SER A 184 -30.52 -9.00 32.08
N PHE A 185 -30.69 -7.90 31.35
CA PHE A 185 -29.59 -7.01 30.96
C PHE A 185 -29.80 -5.59 31.48
N PRO A 186 -28.72 -4.87 31.87
CA PRO A 186 -28.83 -3.52 32.40
C PRO A 186 -29.43 -2.51 31.41
N ASN A 187 -30.01 -1.43 31.93
CA ASN A 187 -30.48 -0.27 31.15
C ASN A 187 -31.50 -0.62 30.04
N GLY A 188 -32.21 -1.74 30.18
CA GLY A 188 -33.15 -2.21 29.16
C GLY A 188 -32.48 -2.66 27.86
N MET A 189 -31.15 -2.84 27.85
CA MET A 189 -30.42 -3.30 26.68
C MET A 189 -30.87 -4.72 26.29
N SER A 190 -30.86 -5.00 25.00
CA SER A 190 -30.89 -6.39 24.53
C SER A 190 -29.56 -7.09 24.85
N ARG A 191 -29.59 -8.42 24.90
CA ARG A 191 -28.38 -9.25 25.04
C ARG A 191 -27.27 -8.88 24.05
N HIS A 192 -27.62 -8.60 22.80
CA HIS A 192 -26.66 -8.27 21.74
C HIS A 192 -26.06 -6.88 21.91
N GLU A 193 -26.84 -5.90 22.36
CA GLU A 193 -26.35 -4.56 22.68
C GLU A 193 -25.39 -4.61 23.86
N TYR A 194 -25.77 -5.30 24.92
CA TYR A 194 -24.92 -5.47 26.09
C TYR A 194 -23.61 -6.21 25.75
N LEU A 195 -23.67 -7.28 24.95
CA LEU A 195 -22.47 -7.98 24.48
C LEU A 195 -21.54 -7.07 23.69
N ARG A 196 -22.07 -6.32 22.71
CA ARG A 196 -21.27 -5.39 21.91
C ARG A 196 -20.62 -4.33 22.78
N HIS A 197 -21.34 -3.77 23.73
CA HIS A 197 -20.82 -2.78 24.67
C HIS A 197 -19.65 -3.33 25.48
N ARG A 198 -19.83 -4.48 26.14
CA ARG A 198 -18.79 -5.10 26.98
C ARG A 198 -17.56 -5.48 26.17
N LEU A 199 -17.74 -5.99 24.94
CA LEU A 199 -16.62 -6.31 24.06
C LEU A 199 -15.88 -5.06 23.58
N GLN A 200 -16.58 -3.94 23.39
CA GLN A 200 -15.96 -2.67 23.04
C GLN A 200 -15.11 -2.12 24.18
N GLU A 201 -15.63 -2.10 25.41
CA GLU A 201 -14.86 -1.71 26.61
C GLU A 201 -13.60 -2.58 26.78
N ALA A 202 -13.72 -3.89 26.59
CA ALA A 202 -12.57 -4.79 26.68
C ALA A 202 -11.52 -4.53 25.59
N ARG A 203 -11.92 -4.09 24.38
CA ARG A 203 -10.98 -3.67 23.34
C ARG A 203 -10.26 -2.39 23.71
N GLU A 204 -10.98 -1.42 24.26
CA GLU A 204 -10.40 -0.16 24.73
C GLU A 204 -9.41 -0.38 25.86
N GLU A 205 -9.69 -1.32 26.78
CA GLU A 205 -8.77 -1.66 27.85
C GLU A 205 -7.49 -2.36 27.35
N ALA A 206 -7.63 -3.26 26.35
CA ALA A 206 -6.50 -4.00 25.80
C ALA A 206 -5.64 -3.19 24.81
N TYR A 207 -6.26 -2.35 23.96
CA TYR A 207 -5.57 -1.66 22.86
C TYR A 207 -5.53 -0.13 22.99
N GLY A 208 -6.22 0.46 23.96
CA GLY A 208 -6.33 1.91 24.11
C GLY A 208 -5.18 2.59 24.87
N ARG A 209 -4.06 1.88 25.11
CA ARG A 209 -2.86 2.43 25.77
C ARG A 209 -1.78 2.79 24.77
#